data_AF-A0A8A7QTV7-F1
#
_entry.id   AF-A0A8A7QTV7-F1
#
_cell.length_a   1.000
_cell.length_b   1.000
_cell.length_c   1.000
_cell.angle_alpha   90.00
_cell.angle_beta   90.00
_cell.angle_gamma   90.00
#
_symmetry.space_group_name_H-M   'P 1'
#
loop_
_entity.id
_entity.type
_entity.pdbx_description
1 polymer ?
#
loop_
_entity_poly.entity_id
_entity_poly.type
_entity_poly.pdbx_seq_one_letter_code
_entity_poly.pdbx_strand_id
1 'polypeptide(L)'
;MKMTVKVPHITYIDNLISILNQGCLWSDYKRIELDLVNQNIGYSHIKQRRLVRPVNLAAGGTIGQYVPFNFCPRSVMLFVIHKGHDDYRGGQERVLHLISDIDTNRLTNDDSFFTKYSCRFGLCLHH
;
A
#
# COMPACT_ATOMS: atom_id res chain seq x y z
N MET A 1 -6.71 27.91 -7.10
CA MET A 1 -5.65 26.88 -7.21
C MET A 1 -6.10 25.68 -6.36
N LYS A 2 -6.46 24.56 -7.00
CA LYS A 2 -6.96 23.38 -6.26
C LYS A 2 -5.76 22.70 -5.61
N MET A 3 -5.66 22.74 -4.28
CA MET A 3 -4.57 22.07 -3.57
C MET A 3 -4.86 20.57 -3.48
N THR A 4 -4.25 19.79 -4.35
CA THR A 4 -4.34 18.32 -4.33
C THR A 4 -3.36 17.75 -3.31
N VAL A 5 -3.87 16.97 -2.36
CA VAL A 5 -3.04 16.28 -1.36
C VAL A 5 -2.35 15.09 -2.03
N LYS A 6 -1.01 15.06 -1.99
CA LYS A 6 -0.21 13.95 -2.49
C LYS A 6 -0.19 12.80 -1.48
N VAL A 7 -0.35 11.58 -1.99
CA VAL A 7 -0.36 10.35 -1.20
C VAL A 7 0.69 9.38 -1.74
N PRO A 8 1.85 9.25 -1.07
CA PRO A 8 2.89 8.30 -1.48
C PRO A 8 2.60 6.86 -1.04
N HIS A 9 2.87 5.91 -1.93
CA HIS A 9 3.04 4.49 -1.64
C HIS A 9 4.52 4.10 -1.80
N ILE A 10 5.02 3.22 -0.93
CA ILE A 10 6.38 2.69 -1.04
C ILE A 10 6.34 1.20 -1.37
N THR A 11 7.20 0.78 -2.28
CA THR A 11 7.36 -0.62 -2.68
C THR A 11 8.82 -0.90 -3.03
N TYR A 12 9.20 -2.17 -3.14
CA TYR A 12 10.52 -2.53 -3.64
C TYR A 12 10.57 -2.39 -5.16
N ILE A 13 11.73 -2.00 -5.71
CA ILE A 13 11.89 -1.75 -7.14
C ILE A 13 11.54 -2.97 -8.02
N ASP A 14 11.86 -4.20 -7.58
CA ASP A 14 11.58 -5.40 -8.39
C ASP A 14 10.07 -5.68 -8.54
N ASN A 15 9.25 -5.09 -7.66
CA ASN A 15 7.79 -5.19 -7.77
C ASN A 15 7.26 -4.32 -8.92
N LEU A 16 8.05 -3.36 -9.44
CA LEU A 16 7.61 -2.44 -10.49
C LEU A 16 7.23 -3.17 -11.76
N ILE A 17 7.99 -4.19 -12.18
CA ILE A 17 7.70 -4.96 -13.39
C ILE A 17 6.32 -5.62 -13.29
N SER A 18 6.01 -6.23 -12.13
CA SER A 18 4.70 -6.84 -11.88
C SER A 18 3.58 -5.78 -11.92
N ILE A 19 3.78 -4.63 -11.25
CA ILE A 19 2.79 -3.54 -11.23
C ILE A 19 2.50 -3.03 -12.66
N LEU A 20 3.54 -2.85 -13.48
CA LEU A 20 3.38 -2.40 -14.87
C LEU A 20 2.65 -3.45 -15.72
N ASN A 21 3.00 -4.73 -15.59
CA ASN A 21 2.36 -5.81 -16.34
C ASN A 21 0.87 -5.99 -15.99
N GLN A 22 0.51 -5.78 -14.72
CA GLN A 22 -0.88 -5.85 -14.26
C GLN A 22 -1.67 -4.57 -14.56
N GLY A 23 -0.99 -3.48 -14.89
CA GLY A 23 -1.62 -2.16 -15.09
C GLY A 23 -2.18 -1.54 -13.81
N CYS A 24 -1.98 -2.16 -12.65
CA CYS A 24 -2.52 -1.72 -11.37
C CYS A 24 -1.65 -2.19 -10.19
N LEU A 25 -1.90 -1.61 -9.01
CA LEU A 25 -1.24 -1.99 -7.77
C LEU A 25 -2.16 -2.87 -6.92
N TRP A 26 -1.94 -4.18 -6.90
CA TRP A 26 -2.79 -5.08 -6.12
C TRP A 26 -2.59 -4.97 -4.61
N SER A 27 -3.68 -5.17 -3.84
CA SER A 27 -3.63 -5.29 -2.38
C SER A 27 -2.91 -6.57 -1.95
N ASP A 28 -2.48 -6.64 -0.68
CA ASP A 28 -1.81 -7.83 -0.15
C ASP A 28 -2.71 -9.08 -0.29
N TYR A 29 -4.04 -8.93 -0.13
CA TYR A 29 -5.00 -10.02 -0.31
C TYR A 29 -5.03 -10.53 -1.76
N LYS A 30 -5.28 -9.63 -2.72
CA LYS A 30 -5.35 -9.97 -4.16
C LYS A 30 -4.04 -10.52 -4.69
N ARG A 31 -2.91 -9.99 -4.20
CA ARG A 31 -1.59 -10.52 -4.51
C ARG A 31 -1.39 -11.98 -4.11
N ILE A 32 -1.87 -12.38 -2.94
CA ILE A 32 -1.79 -13.76 -2.46
C ILE A 32 -2.76 -14.64 -3.26
N GLU A 33 -3.97 -14.16 -3.51
CA GLU A 33 -4.99 -14.85 -4.32
C GLU A 33 -4.50 -15.14 -5.75
N LEU A 34 -3.80 -14.19 -6.37
CA LEU A 34 -3.26 -14.28 -7.73
C LEU A 34 -1.84 -14.87 -7.81
N ASP A 35 -1.28 -15.31 -6.68
CA ASP A 35 0.09 -15.84 -6.55
C ASP A 35 1.17 -14.95 -7.22
N LEU A 36 1.04 -13.64 -7.07
CA LEU A 36 1.97 -12.69 -7.69
C LEU A 36 3.27 -12.62 -6.88
N VAL A 37 4.43 -12.64 -7.54
CA VAL A 37 5.73 -12.45 -6.86
C VAL A 37 5.85 -11.01 -6.32
N ASN A 38 6.38 -10.85 -5.09
CA ASN A 38 6.70 -9.54 -4.50
C ASN A 38 7.75 -9.65 -3.41
N GLN A 39 8.70 -8.73 -3.51
CA GLN A 39 9.62 -8.49 -2.42
C GLN A 39 8.90 -7.68 -1.33
N ASN A 40 8.69 -8.33 -0.19
CA ASN A 40 8.16 -7.68 1.00
C ASN A 40 9.25 -6.84 1.69
N ILE A 41 8.97 -5.56 1.92
CA ILE A 41 9.85 -4.62 2.65
C ILE A 41 9.27 -4.23 4.01
N GLY A 42 8.04 -4.67 4.31
CA GLY A 42 7.37 -4.41 5.57
C GLY A 42 7.30 -5.64 6.47
N TYR A 43 6.92 -5.43 7.72
CA TYR A 43 6.76 -6.52 8.66
C TYR A 43 5.68 -7.51 8.23
N SER A 44 6.06 -8.77 8.08
CA SER A 44 5.18 -9.86 7.65
C SER A 44 4.00 -10.02 8.62
N HIS A 45 4.26 -9.96 9.93
CA HIS A 45 3.22 -10.08 10.95
C HIS A 45 2.20 -8.92 10.92
N ILE A 46 2.62 -7.70 10.53
CA ILE A 46 1.69 -6.56 10.37
C ILE A 46 0.82 -6.78 9.14
N LYS A 47 1.39 -7.23 8.01
CA LYS A 47 0.63 -7.56 6.81
C LYS A 47 -0.39 -8.68 7.07
N GLN A 48 0.01 -9.74 7.77
CA GLN A 48 -0.88 -10.83 8.17
C GLN A 48 -2.05 -10.34 9.03
N ARG A 49 -1.79 -9.48 10.03
CA ARG A 49 -2.87 -8.88 10.83
C ARG A 49 -3.84 -8.06 9.99
N ARG A 50 -3.36 -7.37 8.95
CA ARG A 50 -4.23 -6.60 8.03
C ARG A 50 -5.16 -7.51 7.22
N LEU A 51 -4.69 -8.67 6.77
CA LEU A 51 -5.49 -9.63 5.99
C LEU A 51 -6.74 -10.13 6.73
N VAL A 52 -6.70 -10.20 8.06
CA VAL A 52 -7.83 -10.69 8.87
C VAL A 52 -8.58 -9.60 9.62
N ARG A 53 -8.08 -8.35 9.62
CA ARG A 53 -8.70 -7.27 10.39
C ARG A 53 -9.89 -6.68 9.63
N PRO A 54 -11.12 -6.78 10.15
CA PRO A 54 -12.30 -6.27 9.47
C PRO A 54 -12.30 -4.74 9.41
N VAL A 55 -12.91 -4.22 8.36
CA VAL A 55 -13.21 -2.80 8.16
C VAL A 55 -14.65 -2.57 8.58
N ASN A 56 -14.86 -1.83 9.68
CA ASN A 56 -16.19 -1.55 10.24
C ASN A 56 -16.85 -0.32 9.60
N LEU A 57 -16.55 -0.04 8.33
CA LEU A 57 -17.13 1.07 7.55
C LEU A 57 -17.96 0.48 6.41
N ALA A 58 -18.72 1.34 5.71
CA ALA A 58 -19.65 0.92 4.66
C ALA A 58 -19.02 0.02 3.57
N ALA A 59 -17.74 0.22 3.25
CA ALA A 59 -17.00 -0.58 2.27
C ALA A 59 -16.75 -2.05 2.68
N GLY A 60 -16.81 -2.37 3.98
CA GLY A 60 -16.65 -3.73 4.48
C GLY A 60 -15.29 -4.38 4.16
N GLY A 61 -15.24 -5.71 4.22
CA GLY A 61 -14.02 -6.48 3.95
C GLY A 61 -12.96 -6.40 5.06
N THR A 62 -11.72 -6.74 4.73
CA THR A 62 -10.56 -6.67 5.63
C THR A 62 -9.53 -5.65 5.16
N ILE A 63 -8.74 -5.09 6.08
CA ILE A 63 -7.73 -4.06 5.76
C ILE A 63 -6.72 -4.54 4.70
N GLY A 64 -6.47 -5.84 4.61
CA GLY A 64 -5.56 -6.44 3.63
C GLY A 64 -6.10 -6.48 2.21
N GLN A 65 -7.41 -6.29 2.02
CA GLN A 65 -8.02 -6.12 0.70
C GLN A 65 -7.75 -4.74 0.10
N TYR A 66 -7.18 -3.81 0.88
CA TYR A 66 -6.93 -2.45 0.47
C TYR A 66 -5.43 -2.11 0.38
N VAL A 67 -5.06 -1.38 -0.67
CA VAL A 67 -3.71 -0.88 -0.92
C VAL A 67 -3.42 0.32 -0.02
N PRO A 68 -2.34 0.30 0.77
CA PRO A 68 -2.02 1.38 1.70
C PRO A 68 -1.32 2.56 1.01
N PHE A 69 -1.85 3.78 1.16
CA PHE A 69 -1.12 5.03 0.84
C PHE A 69 -0.89 5.87 2.08
N ASN A 70 0.26 6.53 2.17
CA ASN A 70 0.60 7.38 3.30
C ASN A 70 0.08 8.81 3.07
N PHE A 71 -0.32 9.50 4.14
CA PHE A 71 -0.65 10.94 4.10
C PHE A 71 0.52 11.84 4.49
N CYS A 72 1.67 11.26 4.82
CA CYS A 72 2.90 11.98 5.10
C CYS A 72 3.87 11.86 3.91
N PRO A 73 4.70 12.89 3.66
CA PRO A 73 5.65 12.88 2.55
C PRO A 73 6.70 11.76 2.65
N ARG A 74 6.98 11.25 3.86
CA ARG A 74 7.85 10.09 4.09
C ARG A 74 7.18 9.08 5.00
N SER A 75 7.15 7.81 4.59
CA SER A 75 6.61 6.73 5.41
C SER A 75 7.50 6.46 6.62
N VAL A 76 6.90 6.24 7.78
CA VAL A 76 7.62 5.77 8.99
C VAL A 76 8.37 4.46 8.75
N MET A 77 7.89 3.65 7.80
CA MET A 77 8.54 2.40 7.40
C MET A 77 9.94 2.62 6.82
N LEU A 78 10.25 3.80 6.28
CA LEU A 78 11.59 4.09 5.77
C LEU A 78 12.63 4.00 6.89
N PHE A 79 12.36 4.58 8.06
CA PHE A 79 13.30 4.51 9.18
C PHE A 79 13.55 3.05 9.61
N VAL A 80 12.48 2.25 9.68
CA VAL A 80 12.56 0.81 9.99
C VAL A 80 13.40 0.07 8.94
N ILE A 81 13.16 0.34 7.65
CA ILE A 81 13.91 -0.25 6.54
C ILE A 81 15.40 0.12 6.60
N HIS A 82 15.73 1.36 6.96
CA HIS A 82 17.11 1.80 7.12
C HIS A 82 17.82 1.12 8.30
N LYS A 83 17.11 0.90 9.41
CA LYS A 83 17.65 0.14 10.55
C LYS A 83 17.74 -1.36 10.26
N GLY A 84 16.93 -1.86 9.32
CA GLY A 84 16.77 -3.27 9.06
C GLY A 84 15.89 -3.94 10.11
N HIS A 85 15.23 -5.02 9.72
CA HIS A 85 14.45 -5.89 10.58
C HIS A 85 14.50 -7.33 10.08
N ASP A 86 13.85 -8.26 10.78
CA ASP A 86 13.98 -9.69 10.48
C ASP A 86 13.42 -10.09 9.11
N ASP A 87 12.37 -9.41 8.63
CA ASP A 87 11.82 -9.71 7.30
C ASP A 87 12.55 -8.97 6.17
N TYR A 88 13.36 -7.94 6.48
CA TYR A 88 14.04 -7.15 5.45
C TYR A 88 15.27 -6.38 5.97
N ARG A 89 16.41 -6.59 5.30
CA ARG A 89 17.70 -5.93 5.61
C ARG A 89 18.37 -5.25 4.42
N GLY A 90 17.65 -5.07 3.31
CA GLY A 90 18.20 -4.52 2.06
C GLY A 90 18.39 -3.00 2.01
N GLY A 91 18.11 -2.28 3.10
CA GLY A 91 18.24 -0.82 3.16
C GLY A 91 17.21 -0.06 2.29
N GLN A 92 17.42 1.24 2.11
CA GLN A 92 16.46 2.11 1.40
C GLN A 92 16.73 2.29 -0.10
N GLU A 93 17.90 1.90 -0.59
CA GLU A 93 18.36 2.20 -1.96
C GLU A 93 17.39 1.72 -3.04
N ARG A 94 16.79 0.54 -2.81
CA ARG A 94 15.88 -0.11 -3.76
C ARG A 94 14.41 0.10 -3.43
N VAL A 95 14.10 1.08 -2.58
CA VAL A 95 12.73 1.47 -2.25
C VAL A 95 12.25 2.52 -3.24
N LEU A 96 11.21 2.16 -3.99
CA LEU A 96 10.54 3.04 -4.95
C LEU A 96 9.38 3.78 -4.27
N HIS A 97 9.24 5.06 -4.58
CA HIS A 97 8.13 5.90 -4.16
C HIS A 97 7.16 6.14 -5.32
N LEU A 98 5.94 5.62 -5.22
CA LEU A 98 4.85 5.89 -6.15
C LEU A 98 4.00 7.03 -5.60
N ILE A 99 3.91 8.14 -6.33
CA ILE A 99 3.18 9.33 -5.88
C ILE A 99 1.87 9.45 -6.64
N SER A 100 0.75 9.41 -5.93
CA SER A 100 -0.57 9.76 -6.46
C SER A 100 -1.14 10.98 -5.71
N ASP A 101 -2.35 11.40 -6.05
CA ASP A 101 -3.14 12.35 -5.27
C ASP A 101 -4.55 11.84 -5.01
N ILE A 102 -5.17 12.43 -3.98
CA ILE A 102 -6.52 12.04 -3.54
C ILE A 102 -7.55 12.23 -4.66
N ASP A 103 -7.43 13.29 -5.46
CA ASP A 103 -8.38 13.56 -6.54
C ASP A 103 -8.31 12.47 -7.62
N THR A 104 -7.11 12.12 -8.07
CA THR A 104 -6.88 11.04 -9.03
C THR A 104 -7.41 9.71 -8.47
N ASN A 105 -7.07 9.39 -7.23
CA ASN A 105 -7.49 8.12 -6.60
C ASN A 105 -9.01 8.00 -6.43
N ARG A 106 -9.70 9.12 -6.15
CA ARG A 106 -11.17 9.15 -6.03
C ARG A 106 -11.87 9.03 -7.37
N LEU A 107 -11.27 9.57 -8.44
CA LEU A 107 -11.85 9.50 -9.78
C LEU A 107 -11.68 8.12 -10.43
N THR A 108 -10.65 7.37 -10.05
CA THR A 108 -10.38 6.04 -10.61
C THR A 108 -10.97 4.91 -9.77
N ASN A 109 -11.47 5.16 -8.56
CA ASN A 109 -11.99 4.12 -7.66
C ASN A 109 -13.14 4.64 -6.79
N ASP A 110 -14.31 4.02 -6.91
CA ASP A 110 -15.49 4.36 -6.11
C ASP A 110 -15.38 3.89 -4.65
N ASP A 111 -14.64 2.80 -4.38
CA ASP A 111 -14.49 2.18 -3.05
C ASP A 111 -13.23 2.63 -2.30
N SER A 112 -13.04 3.95 -2.18
CA SER A 112 -11.90 4.53 -1.45
C SER A 112 -12.31 5.03 -0.05
N PHE A 113 -11.62 4.59 1.01
CA PHE A 113 -11.88 5.08 2.37
C PHE A 113 -10.62 5.29 3.22
N PHE A 114 -10.80 6.09 4.27
CA PHE A 114 -9.76 6.46 5.21
C PHE A 114 -9.87 5.65 6.50
N THR A 115 -8.81 4.94 6.90
CA THR A 115 -8.75 4.29 8.23
C THR A 115 -7.78 4.99 9.17
N LYS A 116 -8.28 5.29 10.37
CA LYS A 116 -7.58 6.07 11.41
C LYS A 116 -6.37 5.34 12.05
N TYR A 117 -6.11 4.08 11.70
CA TYR A 117 -5.13 3.23 12.40
C TYR A 117 -3.68 3.38 11.93
N SER A 118 -3.36 4.28 10.98
CA SER A 118 -1.99 4.78 10.72
C SER A 118 -1.98 5.60 9.43
N CYS A 119 -2.59 6.80 9.38
CA CYS A 119 -2.57 7.70 8.21
C CYS A 119 -2.53 6.95 6.86
N ARG A 120 -3.44 5.97 6.70
CA ARG A 120 -3.41 5.02 5.59
C ARG A 120 -4.71 5.12 4.83
N PHE A 121 -4.60 5.59 3.59
CA PHE A 121 -5.67 5.43 2.61
C PHE A 121 -5.65 3.97 2.19
N GLY A 122 -6.81 3.31 2.24
CA GLY A 122 -6.99 1.99 1.67
C GLY A 122 -7.68 2.15 0.32
N LEU A 123 -7.02 1.72 -0.75
CA LEU A 123 -7.65 1.62 -2.08
C LEU A 123 -8.00 0.16 -2.34
N CYS A 124 -9.30 -0.14 -2.46
CA CYS A 124 -9.73 -1.39 -3.05
C CYS A 124 -9.68 -1.19 -4.56
N LEU A 125 -8.73 -1.82 -5.23
CA LEU A 125 -8.84 -2.04 -6.66
C LEU A 125 -9.68 -3.32 -6.79
N HIS A 126 -11.00 -3.16 -6.71
CA HIS A 126 -11.93 -4.16 -7.23
C HIS A 126 -12.08 -3.87 -8.72
N HIS A 127 -11.44 -4.70 -9.55
CA HIS A 127 -11.98 -5.01 -10.87
C HIS A 127 -12.80 -6.29 -10.74
#